data_AF-A0A1G1DAU5-F1
#
_entry.id   AF-A0A1G1DAU5-F1
#
_cell.length_a   1.000
_cell.length_b   1.000
_cell.length_c   1.000
_cell.angle_alpha   90.00
_cell.angle_beta   90.00
_cell.angle_gamma   90.00
#
_symmetry.space_group_name_H-M   'P 1'
#
loop_
_entity.id
_entity.type
_entity.pdbx_description
1 polymer ?
#
loop_
_entity_poly.entity_id
_entity_poly.type
_entity_poly.pdbx_seq_one_letter_code
_entity_poly.pdbx_strand_id
1 'polypeptide(L)'
;MERTLAIIKPDAVERGFTGKIFDRIEGNGLKIIAIKMIHLTKKEAEGFYKVHAQRPFFPSLTTYMSSGTVVIAVLEGKDAIKKWRDLMGATNPKDA
;
A
#
# COMPACT_ATOMS: atom_id res chain seq x y z
N MET A 1 4.12 -19.54 7.40
CA MET A 1 3.18 -18.86 6.48
C MET A 1 2.90 -17.50 7.09
N GLU A 2 3.13 -16.42 6.36
CA GLU A 2 2.93 -15.05 6.84
C GLU A 2 1.83 -14.35 6.04
N ARG A 3 1.24 -13.32 6.66
CA ARG A 3 0.33 -12.39 5.98
C ARG A 3 0.83 -10.97 6.17
N THR A 4 0.68 -10.15 5.13
CA THR A 4 1.03 -8.73 5.19
C THR A 4 0.00 -7.87 4.47
N LEU A 5 -0.03 -6.59 4.84
CA LEU A 5 -0.93 -5.60 4.28
C LEU A 5 -0.25 -4.88 3.11
N ALA A 6 -0.92 -4.84 1.97
CA ALA A 6 -0.54 -4.01 0.83
C ALA A 6 -1.59 -2.92 0.61
N ILE A 7 -1.14 -1.72 0.26
CA ILE A 7 -2.00 -0.59 -0.09
C ILE A 7 -1.47 -0.01 -1.39
N ILE A 8 -2.29 -0.05 -2.44
CA ILE A 8 -2.07 0.67 -3.69
C ILE A 8 -2.64 2.07 -3.48
N LYS A 9 -1.75 3.07 -3.57
CA LYS A 9 -2.01 4.48 -3.28
C LYS A 9 -2.87 5.14 -4.37
N PRO A 10 -3.50 6.29 -4.09
CA PRO A 10 -4.48 6.90 -5.00
C PRO A 10 -3.95 7.19 -6.40
N ASP A 11 -2.71 7.68 -6.52
CA ASP A 11 -2.09 8.00 -7.81
C ASP A 11 -1.91 6.76 -8.70
N ALA A 12 -1.54 5.61 -8.12
CA ALA A 12 -1.38 4.37 -8.87
C ALA A 12 -2.73 3.79 -9.31
N VAL A 13 -3.77 3.96 -8.48
CA VAL A 13 -5.14 3.57 -8.83
C VAL A 13 -5.67 4.45 -9.97
N GLU A 14 -5.55 5.78 -9.84
CA GLU A 14 -6.01 6.76 -10.83
C GLU A 14 -5.32 6.58 -12.19
N ARG A 15 -4.03 6.22 -12.18
CA ARG A 15 -3.26 5.91 -13.40
C ARG A 15 -3.53 4.52 -13.98
N GLY A 16 -4.45 3.74 -13.40
CA GLY A 16 -4.84 2.43 -13.91
C GLY A 16 -3.79 1.33 -13.69
N PHE A 17 -2.90 1.47 -12.69
CA PHE A 17 -1.83 0.49 -12.45
C PHE A 17 -2.22 -0.66 -11.52
N THR A 18 -3.42 -0.68 -10.96
CA THR A 18 -3.87 -1.71 -10.02
C THR A 18 -3.62 -3.14 -10.54
N GLY A 19 -4.05 -3.45 -11.76
CA GLY A 19 -3.85 -4.78 -12.36
C GLY A 19 -2.37 -5.14 -12.50
N LYS A 20 -1.55 -4.24 -13.06
CA LYS A 20 -0.11 -4.46 -13.23
C LYS A 20 0.63 -4.68 -11.90
N ILE A 21 0.19 -4.01 -10.84
CA ILE A 21 0.75 -4.19 -9.50
C ILE A 21 0.38 -5.56 -8.94
N PHE A 22 -0.87 -6.01 -9.12
CA PHE A 22 -1.28 -7.35 -8.73
C PHE A 22 -0.56 -8.44 -9.52
N ASP A 23 -0.42 -8.28 -10.83
CA ASP A 23 0.36 -9.21 -11.67
C ASP A 23 1.79 -9.35 -11.15
N ARG A 24 2.43 -8.24 -10.76
CA ARG A 24 3.78 -8.26 -10.17
C ARG A 24 3.81 -8.97 -8.82
N ILE A 25 2.81 -8.77 -7.97
CA ILE A 25 2.71 -9.43 -6.65
C ILE A 25 2.58 -10.94 -6.83
N GLU A 26 1.64 -11.39 -7.66
CA GLU A 26 1.36 -12.80 -7.90
C GLU A 26 2.54 -13.49 -8.60
N GLY A 27 3.14 -12.82 -9.60
CA GLY A 27 4.34 -13.30 -10.30
C GLY A 27 5.56 -13.50 -9.39
N ASN A 28 5.57 -12.93 -8.19
CA ASN A 28 6.62 -13.12 -7.18
C ASN A 28 6.22 -14.09 -6.05
N GLY A 29 5.19 -14.89 -6.28
CA GLY A 29 4.77 -15.97 -5.40
C GLY A 29 4.12 -15.50 -4.09
N LEU A 30 3.50 -14.32 -4.11
CA LEU A 30 2.59 -13.86 -3.05
C LEU A 30 1.15 -14.06 -3.53
N LYS A 31 0.33 -14.67 -2.68
CA LYS A 31 -1.10 -14.86 -2.97
C LYS A 31 -1.90 -13.69 -2.45
N ILE A 32 -2.80 -13.14 -3.26
CA ILE A 32 -3.78 -12.16 -2.79
C ILE A 32 -4.99 -12.93 -2.23
N ILE A 33 -5.26 -12.80 -0.93
CA ILE A 33 -6.32 -13.57 -0.25
C ILE A 33 -7.54 -12.73 0.12
N ALA A 34 -7.43 -11.41 0.08
CA ALA A 34 -8.54 -10.48 0.26
C ALA A 34 -8.20 -9.14 -0.40
N ILE A 35 -9.21 -8.48 -0.97
CA ILE A 35 -9.08 -7.15 -1.60
C ILE A 35 -10.27 -6.29 -1.18
N LYS A 36 -10.03 -5.00 -0.95
CA LYS A 36 -11.06 -3.99 -0.78
C LYS A 36 -10.65 -2.68 -1.43
N MET A 37 -11.51 -2.14 -2.28
CA MET A 37 -11.36 -0.80 -2.82
C MET A 37 -12.17 0.17 -1.96
N ILE A 38 -11.53 1.22 -1.44
CA ILE A 38 -12.18 2.21 -0.56
C ILE A 38 -11.65 3.61 -0.81
N HIS A 39 -12.45 4.61 -0.50
CA HIS A 39 -11.99 5.98 -0.34
C HIS A 39 -11.82 6.26 1.16
N LEU A 40 -10.59 6.44 1.62
CA LEU A 40 -10.32 6.71 3.03
C LEU A 40 -10.75 8.14 3.38
N THR A 41 -11.53 8.30 4.44
CA THR A 41 -11.68 9.61 5.07
C THR A 41 -10.34 10.06 5.65
N LYS A 42 -10.14 11.38 5.78
CA LYS A 42 -8.92 11.93 6.39
C LYS A 42 -8.69 11.39 7.81
N LYS A 43 -9.77 11.21 8.59
CA LYS A 43 -9.72 10.66 9.95
C LYS A 43 -9.26 9.19 9.96
N GLU A 44 -9.70 8.37 9.00
CA GLU A 44 -9.23 6.98 8.87
C GLU A 44 -7.75 6.94 8.49
N ALA A 45 -7.31 7.79 7.56
CA ALA A 45 -5.90 7.91 7.19
C ALA A 45 -5.02 8.35 8.38
N GLU A 46 -5.46 9.34 9.16
CA GLU A 46 -4.78 9.78 10.38
C GLU A 46 -4.73 8.67 11.44
N GLY A 47 -5.82 7.93 11.61
CA GLY A 47 -5.86 6.77 12.50
C GLY A 47 -4.86 5.69 12.10
N PHE A 48 -4.79 5.37 10.81
CA PHE A 48 -3.86 4.37 10.27
C PHE A 48 -2.39 4.80 10.41
N TYR A 49 -2.08 6.05 10.11
CA TYR A 49 -0.71 6.59 10.17
C TYR A 49 -0.33 7.20 11.53
N LYS A 50 -1.10 6.95 12.61
CA LYS A 50 -0.91 7.56 13.93
C LYS A 50 0.52 7.45 14.48
N VAL A 51 1.25 6.39 14.15
CA VAL A 51 2.67 6.20 14.52
C VAL A 51 3.58 7.33 14.00
N HIS A 52 3.15 8.07 12.98
CA HIS A 52 3.85 9.22 12.42
C HIS A 52 3.28 10.57 12.87
N ALA A 53 2.34 10.63 13.84
CA ALA A 53 1.64 11.87 14.19
C ALA A 53 2.57 13.04 14.58
N GLN A 54 3.76 12.76 15.11
CA GLN A 54 4.76 13.77 15.50
C GLN A 54 5.74 14.13 14.36
N ARG A 55 5.58 13.56 13.16
CA ARG A 55 6.44 13.82 12.01
C ARG A 55 5.89 14.99 11.19
N PRO A 56 6.77 15.88 10.68
CA PRO A 56 6.33 17.07 9.94
C PRO A 56 5.55 16.74 8.65
N PHE A 57 5.80 15.57 8.06
CA PHE A 57 5.11 15.12 6.84
C PHE A 57 3.75 14.45 7.10
N PHE A 58 3.33 14.28 8.37
CA PHE A 58 2.08 13.58 8.70
C PHE A 58 0.84 14.22 8.05
N PRO A 59 0.63 15.55 8.10
CA PRO A 59 -0.55 16.16 7.49
C PRO A 59 -0.61 15.98 5.97
N SER A 60 0.54 16.09 5.29
CA SER A 60 0.62 15.85 3.84
C SER A 60 0.38 14.38 3.50
N LEU A 61 0.92 13.45 4.29
CA LEU A 61 0.75 12.01 4.08
C LEU A 61 -0.73 11.61 4.21
N THR A 62 -1.40 12.04 5.27
CA THR A 62 -2.81 11.68 5.50
C THR A 62 -3.73 12.34 4.49
N THR A 63 -3.44 13.59 4.10
CA THR A 63 -4.18 14.29 3.04
C THR A 63 -4.06 13.55 1.70
N TYR A 64 -2.84 13.18 1.29
CA TYR A 64 -2.60 12.41 0.07
C TYR A 64 -3.28 11.02 0.11
N MET A 65 -3.21 10.31 1.24
CA MET A 65 -3.86 8.99 1.34
C MET A 65 -5.39 9.05 1.36
N SER A 66 -5.97 10.23 1.63
CA SER A 66 -7.41 10.50 1.59
C SER A 66 -7.88 11.23 0.32
N SER A 67 -6.98 11.53 -0.62
CA SER A 67 -7.30 12.34 -1.81
C SER A 67 -8.05 11.57 -2.89
N GLY A 68 -8.12 10.24 -2.80
CA GLY A 68 -8.76 9.39 -3.79
C GLY A 68 -8.90 7.95 -3.32
N THR A 69 -9.40 7.11 -4.22
CA THR A 69 -9.58 5.68 -4.00
C THR A 69 -8.25 4.96 -3.82
N VAL A 70 -8.15 4.14 -2.77
CA VAL A 70 -7.07 3.19 -2.56
C VAL A 70 -7.55 1.75 -2.76
N VAL A 71 -6.63 0.86 -3.09
CA VAL A 71 -6.89 -0.58 -3.07
C VAL A 71 -6.07 -1.23 -1.97
N ILE A 72 -6.76 -1.85 -1.03
CA ILE A 72 -6.15 -2.57 0.10
C ILE A 72 -6.20 -4.05 -0.21
N ALA A 73 -5.09 -4.75 0.00
CA ALA A 73 -5.00 -6.18 -0.19
C ALA A 73 -4.30 -6.86 0.99
N VAL A 74 -4.73 -8.09 1.30
CA VAL A 74 -4.00 -9.00 2.18
C VAL A 74 -3.21 -9.97 1.32
N LEU A 75 -1.90 -9.97 1.51
CA LEU A 75 -0.96 -10.85 0.81
C LEU A 75 -0.56 -12.00 1.74
N GLU A 76 -0.51 -13.23 1.24
CA GLU A 76 -0.11 -14.42 1.96
C GLU A 76 1.01 -15.17 1.24
N GLY A 77 1.97 -15.70 1.99
CA GLY A 77 3.04 -16.52 1.44
C GLY A 77 4.14 -16.87 2.45
N LYS A 78 5.18 -17.56 1.97
CA LYS A 78 6.43 -17.74 2.72
C LYS A 78 7.24 -16.44 2.68
N ASP A 79 7.68 -15.97 3.85
CA ASP A 79 8.43 -14.71 4.03
C ASP A 79 7.72 -13.50 3.40
N ALA A 80 6.38 -13.47 3.51
CA ALA A 80 5.53 -12.51 2.79
C ALA A 80 5.87 -11.06 3.13
N ILE A 81 6.21 -10.78 4.39
CA ILE A 81 6.57 -9.42 4.83
C ILE A 81 7.85 -8.97 4.12
N LYS A 82 8.89 -9.81 4.12
CA LYS A 82 10.17 -9.51 3.49
C LYS A 82 10.02 -9.36 1.98
N LYS A 83 9.39 -10.34 1.31
CA LYS A 83 9.15 -10.31 -0.14
C LYS A 83 8.38 -9.07 -0.59
N TRP A 84 7.35 -8.70 0.17
CA TRP A 84 6.56 -7.52 -0.15
C TRP A 84 7.40 -6.23 -0.06
N ARG A 85 8.23 -6.11 0.98
CA ARG A 85 9.17 -4.99 1.11
C ARG A 85 10.20 -4.93 -0.01
N ASP A 86 10.76 -6.08 -0.39
CA ASP A 86 11.72 -6.19 -1.49
C ASP A 86 11.06 -5.79 -2.83
N LEU A 87 9.78 -6.15 -3.05
CA LEU A 87 9.03 -5.81 -4.26
C LEU A 87 8.65 -4.34 -4.38
N MET A 88 8.33 -3.69 -3.27
CA MET A 88 8.05 -2.24 -3.25
C MET A 88 9.28 -1.42 -3.63
N GLY A 89 10.49 -1.95 -3.41
CA GLY A 89 11.74 -1.26 -3.67
C GLY A 89 12.04 -0.17 -2.63
N ALA A 90 13.01 0.69 -2.94
CA ALA A 90 13.37 1.78 -2.05
C ALA A 90 12.20 2.73 -1.81
N THR A 91 12.06 3.24 -0.59
CA THR A 91 10.98 4.18 -0.21
C THR A 91 11.07 5.49 -0.99
N ASN A 92 12.27 5.87 -1.44
CA ASN A 92 12.50 6.98 -2.34
C ASN A 92 12.61 6.44 -3.78
N PRO A 93 11.72 6.84 -4.71
CA PRO A 93 11.78 6.40 -6.10
C PRO A 93 13.08 6.74 -6.83
N LYS A 94 13.83 7.74 -6.34
CA LYS A 94 15.15 8.10 -6.90
C LYS A 94 16.25 7.09 -6.54
N ASP A 95 16.02 6.30 -5.50
CA ASP A 95 16.95 5.29 -4.99
C ASP A 95 16.50 3.86 -5.39
N ALA A 96 15.51 3.77 -6.29
CA ALA A 96 14.89 2.52 -6.76
C ALA A 96 15.46 2.06 -8.11
#